data_AF-A0A1F6BW55-F1
#
_entry.id   AF-A0A1F6BW55-F1
#
_cell.length_a   1.000
_cell.length_b   1.000
_cell.length_c   1.000
_cell.angle_alpha   90.00
_cell.angle_beta   90.00
_cell.angle_gamma   90.00
#
_symmetry.space_group_name_H-M   'P 1'
#
loop_
_entity.id
_entity.type
_entity.pdbx_description
1 polymer ?
#
loop_
_entity_poly.entity_id
_entity_poly.type
_entity_poly.pdbx_seq_one_letter_code
_entity_poly.pdbx_strand_id
1 'polypeptide(L)' 'MSIIELLRLVFWAIVLVLALSFFGISIQSIVNSPTGQANVAYITDVLTQVWQWTTYWIRPSA' A
#
# COMPACT_ATOMS: atom_id res chain seq x y z
N MET A 1 -7.26 -9.29 13.14
CA MET A 1 -6.05 -9.71 12.41
C MET A 1 -4.93 -9.86 13.42
N SER A 2 -4.41 -11.07 13.59
CA SER A 2 -3.32 -11.36 14.53
C SER A 2 -1.95 -11.01 13.94
N ILE A 3 -0.93 -10.85 14.79
CA ILE A 3 0.44 -10.54 14.35
C ILE A 3 0.99 -11.62 13.40
N ILE A 4 0.59 -12.88 13.60
CA ILE A 4 1.01 -14.05 12.80
C ILE A 4 0.41 -13.98 11.40
N GLU A 5 -0.85 -13.55 11.26
CA GLU A 5 -1.50 -13.35 9.97
C GLU A 5 -0.83 -12.22 9.19
N LEU A 6 -0.45 -11.13 9.86
CA LEU A 6 0.24 -10.00 9.25
C LEU A 6 1.64 -10.41 8.73
N LEU A 7 2.41 -11.15 9.53
CA LEU A 7 3.71 -11.67 9.11
C LEU A 7 3.61 -12.63 7.91
N ARG A 8 2.58 -13.49 7.91
CA ARG A 8 2.32 -14.40 6.79
C ARG A 8 1.97 -13.63 5.51
N LEU A 9 1.17 -12.56 5.61
CA LEU A 9 0.80 -11.73 4.46
C LEU A 9 2.04 -11.01 3.88
N VAL A 10 2.85 -10.40 4.74
CA VAL A 10 4.10 -9.74 4.33
C VAL A 10 5.05 -10.72 3.65
N PHE A 11 5.22 -11.93 4.20
CA PHE A 11 6.02 -12.98 3.58
C PHE A 11 5.54 -13.31 2.16
N TRP A 12 4.24 -13.54 1.98
CA TRP A 12 3.67 -13.83 0.66
C TRP A 12 3.79 -12.65 -0.32
N ALA A 13 3.67 -11.42 0.16
CA ALA A 13 3.88 -10.22 -0.67
C ALA A 13 5.31 -10.15 -1.21
N ILE A 14 6.32 -10.46 -0.38
CA ILE A 14 7.72 -10.51 -0.80
C ILE A 14 7.94 -11.63 -1.82
N VAL A 15 7.40 -12.83 -1.57
CA VAL A 15 7.49 -13.97 -2.51
C VAL A 15 6.87 -13.63 -3.86
N LEU A 16 5.72 -12.95 -3.87
CA LEU A 16 5.07 -12.49 -5.11
C LEU A 16 5.98 -11.51 -5.88
N VAL A 17 6.56 -10.52 -5.20
CA VAL A 17 7.47 -9.55 -5.83
C VAL A 17 8.69 -10.24 -6.43
N LEU A 18 9.28 -11.20 -5.73
CA LEU A 18 10.41 -11.99 -6.23
C LEU A 18 10.01 -12.85 -7.43
N ALA A 19 8.85 -13.50 -7.39
CA ALA A 19 8.34 -14.30 -8.50
C ALA A 19 8.10 -13.43 -9.75
N LEU A 20 7.43 -12.28 -9.60
CA LEU A 20 7.21 -11.33 -10.68
C LEU A 20 8.54 -10.83 -11.26
N SER A 21 9.53 -10.54 -10.41
CA SER A 21 10.88 -10.17 -10.86
C SER A 21 11.59 -11.30 -11.62
N PHE A 22 11.43 -12.55 -11.20
CA PHE A 22 11.98 -13.72 -11.90
C PHE A 22 11.37 -13.88 -13.30
N PHE A 23 10.07 -13.61 -13.44
CA PHE A 23 9.38 -13.60 -14.74
C PHE A 23 9.66 -12.34 -15.59
N GLY A 24 10.54 -11.43 -15.13
CA GLY A 24 10.87 -10.19 -15.85
C GLY A 24 9.75 -9.14 -15.82
N ILE A 25 8.74 -9.31 -14.97
CA ILE A 25 7.67 -8.34 -14.80
C ILE A 25 8.19 -7.19 -13.93
N SER A 26 8.34 -6.02 -14.55
CA SER A 26 8.78 -4.82 -13.85
C SER A 26 7.63 -4.27 -12.98
N ILE A 27 7.75 -4.44 -11.66
CA ILE A 27 6.85 -3.78 -10.70
C ILE A 27 6.86 -2.26 -10.91
N GLN A 28 8.03 -1.69 -11.25
CA GLN A 28 8.16 -0.27 -11.53
C GLN A 28 7.34 0.15 -12.75
N SER A 29 7.27 -0.66 -13.82
CA SER A 29 6.40 -0.35 -14.97
C SER A 29 4.92 -0.43 -14.63
N ILE A 30 4.53 -1.35 -13.74
CA ILE A 30 3.15 -1.46 -13.24
C ILE A 30 2.79 -0.22 -12.41
N VAL A 31 3.65 0.17 -11.47
CA VAL A 31 3.44 1.36 -10.62
C VAL A 31 3.41 2.64 -11.46
N ASN A 32 4.28 2.76 -12.46
CA ASN A 32 4.34 3.92 -13.34
C ASN A 32 3.26 3.92 -14.43
N SER A 33 2.50 2.83 -14.60
CA SER A 33 1.39 2.79 -15.56
C SER A 33 0.29 3.80 -15.17
N PRO A 34 -0.49 4.32 -16.12
CA PRO A 34 -1.59 5.24 -15.81
C PRO A 34 -2.57 4.66 -14.78
N THR A 35 -2.89 3.38 -14.91
CA THR A 35 -3.75 2.66 -13.97
C THR A 35 -3.09 2.47 -12.60
N GLY A 36 -1.80 2.14 -12.57
CA GLY A 36 -1.03 2.00 -11.34
C GLY A 36 -0.96 3.31 -10.56
N GLN A 37 -0.62 4.42 -11.23
CA GLN A 37 -0.59 5.74 -10.63
C GLN A 37 -1.96 6.17 -10.11
N ALA A 38 -3.04 5.92 -10.86
CA ALA A 38 -4.41 6.21 -10.40
C ALA A 38 -4.78 5.45 -9.12
N ASN A 39 -4.42 4.17 -9.04
CA ASN A 39 -4.70 3.34 -7.86
C ASN A 39 -3.84 3.75 -6.65
N VAL A 40 -2.55 4.04 -6.87
CA VAL A 40 -1.66 4.54 -5.82
C VAL A 40 -2.16 5.88 -5.30
N ALA A 41 -2.51 6.81 -6.18
CA ALA A 41 -3.06 8.11 -5.83
C ALA A 41 -4.35 7.97 -4.99
N TYR A 42 -5.27 7.09 -5.39
CA TYR A 42 -6.48 6.80 -4.63
C TYR A 42 -6.18 6.26 -3.23
N ILE A 43 -5.29 5.28 -3.11
CA ILE A 43 -4.90 4.72 -1.80
C ILE A 43 -4.25 5.79 -0.91
N THR A 44 -3.37 6.62 -1.47
CA THR A 44 -2.74 7.70 -0.72
C THR A 44 -3.73 8.76 -0.25
N ASP A 45 -4.75 9.07 -1.05
CA ASP A 45 -5.80 10.02 -0.69
C ASP A 45 -6.66 9.47 0.46
N VAL A 46 -7.09 8.21 0.36
CA VAL A 46 -7.82 7.52 1.45
C VAL A 46 -6.99 7.49 2.73
N LEU A 47 -5.70 7.15 2.65
CA LEU A 47 -4.80 7.16 3.82
C LEU A 47 -4.66 8.56 4.42
N THR A 48 -4.58 9.60 3.60
CA THR A 48 -4.50 10.99 4.05
C THR A 48 -5.78 11.41 4.76
N GLN A 49 -6.95 11.06 4.21
CA GLN A 49 -8.25 11.34 4.84
C GLN A 49 -8.40 10.61 6.18
N VAL A 50 -8.05 9.32 6.23
CA VAL A 50 -8.05 8.54 7.46
C VAL A 50 -7.08 9.12 8.48
N TRP A 51 -5.89 9.55 8.04
CA TRP A 51 -4.91 10.20 8.90
C TRP A 51 -5.45 11.51 9.48
N GLN A 52 -5.99 12.38 8.64
CA GLN A 52 -6.62 13.63 9.06
C GLN A 52 -7.74 13.38 10.07
N TRP A 53 -8.67 12.46 9.76
CA TRP A 53 -9.74 12.05 10.66
C TRP A 53 -9.20 11.54 12.00
N THR A 54 -8.18 10.68 11.99
CA THR A 54 -7.57 10.13 13.21
C THR A 54 -6.89 11.22 14.03
N THR A 55 -6.14 12.11 13.37
CA THR A 55 -5.44 13.21 14.05
C THR A 55 -6.38 14.26 14.61
N TYR A 56 -7.55 14.48 14.00
CA TYR A 56 -8.58 15.38 14.52
C TYR A 56 -9.04 14.98 15.93
N TRP A 57 -9.13 13.68 16.22
CA TRP A 57 -9.51 13.19 17.54
C TRP A 57 -8.39 13.28 18.58
N ILE A 58 -7.13 13.31 18.15
CA ILE A 58 -5.94 13.32 19.03
C ILE A 58 -5.46 14.76 19.30
N ARG A 59 -5.54 15.61 18.27
CA ARG A 59 -5.29 17.05 18.32
C ARG A 59 -6.45 17.72 17.60
N PRO A 60 -7.59 17.91 18.26
CA PRO A 60 -8.60 18.83 17.74
C PRO A 60 -7.92 20.20 17.72
N SER A 61 -7.52 20.66 16.54
CA SER A 61 -7.09 22.04 16.37
C SER A 61 -8.25 22.91 16.86
N ALA A 62 -8.00 23.66 17.94
CA ALA A 62 -8.91 24.67 18.47
C ALA A 62 -9.26 25.73 17.41
#